data_AF-A0A6J4RBJ3-F1
#
_entry.id   AF-A0A6J4RBJ3-F1
#
_cell.length_a   1.000
_cell.length_b   1.000
_cell.length_c   1.000
_cell.angle_alpha   90.00
_cell.angle_beta   90.00
_cell.angle_gamma   90.00
#
_symmetry.space_group_name_H-M   'P 1'
#
loop_
_entity.id
_entity.type
_entity.pdbx_description
1 polymer ?
#
loop_
_entity_poly.entity_id
_entity_poly.type
_entity_poly.pdbx_seq_one_letter_code
_entity_poly.pdbx_strand_id
1 'polypeptide(L)'
;MKDYYSIGKIAATRGLSGEVVLQHALGKKTDLKGLQTLFIEEKKDSFLPYFVESTSVKNAGEVYIKLEGFNTKESARRLSQKEVWILKADFDKYAAKSSPISLLGYIMINAGEEIGEIIEVI
;
A
#
# COMPACT_ATOMS: atom_id res chain seq x y z
N MET A 1 -13.08 7.13 11.82
CA MET A 1 -11.89 7.58 11.06
C MET A 1 -11.74 6.70 9.84
N LYS A 2 -11.11 7.16 8.77
CA LYS A 2 -10.68 6.25 7.69
C LYS A 2 -9.33 5.70 8.15
N ASP A 3 -9.30 4.44 8.56
CA ASP A 3 -8.07 3.78 8.98
C ASP A 3 -7.27 3.48 7.71
N TYR A 4 -6.18 4.22 7.53
CA TYR A 4 -5.22 4.01 6.45
C TYR A 4 -4.14 3.08 6.95
N TYR A 5 -3.85 2.04 6.18
CA TYR A 5 -2.75 1.13 6.46
C TYR A 5 -1.71 1.22 5.35
N SER A 6 -0.47 1.49 5.75
CA SER A 6 0.69 1.44 4.85
C SER A 6 0.91 -0.01 4.46
N ILE A 7 0.93 -0.29 3.16
CA ILE A 7 1.15 -1.64 2.63
C ILE A 7 2.53 -1.82 2.04
N GLY A 8 3.33 -0.75 1.98
CA GLY A 8 4.66 -0.73 1.39
C GLY A 8 4.90 0.56 0.62
N LYS A 9 5.72 0.50 -0.44
CA LYS A 9 6.15 1.68 -1.19
C LYS A 9 6.33 1.43 -2.67
N ILE A 10 6.23 2.49 -3.46
CA ILE A 10 6.59 2.45 -4.87
C ILE A 10 8.11 2.31 -5.01
N ALA A 11 8.59 1.16 -5.48
CA ALA A 11 10.00 0.88 -5.65
C ALA A 11 10.60 1.61 -6.86
N ALA A 12 9.90 1.58 -8.00
CA ALA A 12 10.38 2.14 -9.26
C ALA A 12 9.25 2.35 -10.27
N THR A 13 9.54 3.06 -11.35
CA THR A 13 8.70 3.07 -12.57
C THR A 13 8.95 1.84 -13.43
N ARG A 14 7.97 1.45 -14.23
CA ARG A 14 8.02 0.36 -15.20
C ARG A 14 7.69 0.87 -16.60
N GLY A 15 8.45 0.37 -17.57
CA GLY A 15 8.17 0.61 -18.98
C GLY A 15 8.18 2.10 -19.34
N LEU A 16 7.39 2.44 -20.36
CA LEU A 16 7.25 3.82 -20.86
C LEU A 16 5.86 4.41 -20.62
N SER A 17 4.86 3.57 -20.29
CA SER A 17 3.44 3.95 -20.14
C SER A 17 3.08 4.53 -18.77
N GLY A 18 4.07 4.80 -17.91
CA GLY A 18 3.85 5.39 -16.58
C GLY A 18 3.34 4.41 -15.51
N GLU A 19 3.48 3.10 -15.74
CA GLU A 19 3.28 2.09 -14.71
C GLU A 19 4.36 2.17 -13.62
N VAL A 20 4.05 1.66 -12.44
CA VAL A 20 4.96 1.60 -11.29
C VAL A 20 5.00 0.21 -10.68
N VAL A 21 6.08 -0.07 -9.96
CA VAL A 21 6.27 -1.27 -9.15
C VAL A 21 6.00 -0.90 -7.70
N LEU A 22 4.93 -1.44 -7.12
CA LEU A 22 4.68 -1.42 -5.68
C LEU A 22 5.38 -2.62 -5.04
N GLN A 23 6.32 -2.37 -4.13
CA GLN A 23 6.82 -3.36 -3.20
C GLN A 23 5.94 -3.35 -1.95
N HIS A 24 5.39 -4.49 -1.56
CA HIS A 24 4.43 -4.59 -0.46
C HIS A 24 4.79 -5.61 0.61
N ALA A 25 4.28 -5.40 1.83
CA ALA A 25 4.48 -6.25 3.00
C ALA A 25 3.27 -7.14 3.34
N LEU A 26 2.31 -7.30 2.42
CA LEU A 26 1.05 -8.05 2.63
C LEU A 26 1.20 -9.55 2.95
N GLY A 27 2.42 -10.10 2.90
CA GLY A 27 2.74 -11.47 3.31
C GLY A 27 2.13 -12.59 2.45
N LYS A 28 1.52 -12.26 1.32
CA LYS A 28 1.10 -13.21 0.28
C LYS A 28 1.19 -12.57 -1.10
N LYS A 29 1.33 -13.41 -2.12
CA LYS A 29 1.21 -13.01 -3.53
C LYS A 29 -0.20 -12.48 -3.77
N THR A 30 -0.32 -11.29 -4.33
CA THR A 30 -1.61 -10.67 -4.69
C THR A 30 -1.45 -9.86 -5.98
N ASP A 31 -2.54 -9.70 -6.71
CA ASP A 31 -2.65 -8.75 -7.82
C ASP A 31 -3.37 -7.47 -7.41
N LEU A 32 -3.81 -7.33 -6.15
CA LEU A 32 -4.66 -6.24 -5.68
C LEU A 32 -5.94 -6.07 -6.52
N LYS A 33 -6.48 -7.15 -7.08
CA LYS A 33 -7.66 -7.09 -7.94
C LYS A 33 -8.84 -6.40 -7.25
N GLY A 34 -9.45 -5.46 -7.95
CA GLY A 34 -10.60 -4.69 -7.47
C GLY A 34 -10.25 -3.48 -6.59
N LEU A 35 -8.97 -3.22 -6.33
CA LEU A 35 -8.55 -1.99 -5.65
C LEU A 35 -8.83 -0.80 -6.58
N GLN A 36 -9.69 0.12 -6.15
CA GLN A 36 -10.09 1.29 -6.96
C GLN A 36 -9.22 2.52 -6.68
N THR A 37 -8.78 2.67 -5.43
CA THR A 37 -8.04 3.85 -4.97
C THR A 37 -6.96 3.41 -4.01
N LEU A 38 -5.76 3.94 -4.21
CA LEU A 38 -4.69 3.92 -3.22
C LEU A 38 -4.37 5.35 -2.80
N PHE A 39 -3.67 5.49 -1.70
CA PHE A 39 -3.30 6.78 -1.14
C PHE A 39 -1.80 6.88 -1.05
N ILE A 40 -1.26 8.06 -1.37
CA ILE A 40 0.14 8.37 -1.19
C ILE A 40 0.26 9.52 -0.21
N GLU A 41 1.10 9.33 0.79
CA GLU A 41 1.42 10.38 1.75
C GLU A 41 2.49 11.32 1.15
N GLU A 42 2.07 12.53 0.77
CA GLU A 42 2.99 13.55 0.23
C GLU A 42 3.66 14.37 1.33
N LYS A 43 2.93 14.57 2.44
CA LYS A 43 3.35 15.24 3.68
C LYS A 43 2.73 14.49 4.84
N LYS A 44 3.28 14.65 6.05
CA LYS A 44 2.74 14.06 7.27
C LYS A 44 1.21 14.29 7.35
N ASP A 45 0.47 13.20 7.51
CA ASP A 45 -1.00 13.16 7.62
C ASP A 45 -1.77 13.65 6.36
N SER A 46 -1.09 13.75 5.21
CA SER A 46 -1.66 14.21 3.94
C SER A 46 -1.71 13.08 2.90
N PHE A 47 -2.77 12.28 2.98
CA PHE A 47 -3.05 11.15 2.10
C PHE A 47 -3.80 11.58 0.84
N LEU A 48 -3.08 11.70 -0.29
CA LEU A 48 -3.71 12.03 -1.57
C LEU A 48 -4.21 10.76 -2.26
N PRO A 49 -5.48 10.73 -2.73
CA PRO A 49 -6.02 9.60 -3.45
C PRO A 49 -5.47 9.54 -4.89
N TYR A 50 -5.16 8.33 -5.34
CA TYR A 50 -4.82 7.99 -6.71
C TYR A 50 -5.70 6.84 -7.18
N PHE A 51 -6.34 7.03 -8.34
CA PHE A 51 -7.23 6.03 -8.93
C PHE A 51 -6.41 4.98 -9.69
N VAL A 52 -6.74 3.72 -9.45
CA VAL A 52 -6.07 2.56 -10.03
C VAL A 52 -6.77 2.20 -11.34
N GLU A 53 -6.03 2.25 -12.46
CA GLU A 53 -6.54 1.81 -13.76
C GLU A 53 -6.37 0.29 -13.95
N SER A 54 -5.21 -0.24 -13.56
CA SER A 54 -4.95 -1.68 -13.62
C SER A 54 -3.87 -2.13 -12.66
N THR A 55 -3.90 -3.42 -12.33
CA THR A 55 -2.91 -4.07 -11.48
C THR A 55 -2.55 -5.44 -12.06
N SER A 56 -1.31 -5.87 -11.87
CA SER A 56 -0.88 -7.22 -12.25
C SER A 56 0.25 -7.71 -11.34
N VAL A 57 0.29 -9.02 -11.08
CA VAL A 57 1.32 -9.59 -10.21
C VAL A 57 2.69 -9.54 -10.88
N LYS A 58 3.71 -9.07 -10.15
CA LYS A 58 5.11 -9.25 -10.55
C LYS A 58 5.72 -10.48 -9.86
N ASN A 59 5.65 -10.53 -8.53
CA ASN A 59 6.10 -11.67 -7.73
C ASN A 59 5.39 -11.68 -6.36
N ALA A 60 5.93 -12.40 -5.36
CA ALA A 60 5.28 -12.55 -4.05
C ALA A 60 5.24 -11.27 -3.22
N GLY A 61 6.16 -10.33 -3.43
CA GLY A 61 6.25 -9.07 -2.68
C GLY A 61 6.12 -7.82 -3.55
N GLU A 62 5.83 -7.98 -4.84
CA GLU A 62 5.73 -6.87 -5.77
C GLU A 62 4.56 -7.01 -6.73
N VAL A 63 3.93 -5.87 -7.02
CA VAL A 63 2.79 -5.70 -7.92
C VAL A 63 3.06 -4.56 -8.88
N TYR A 64 2.68 -4.72 -10.15
CA TYR A 64 2.63 -3.63 -11.09
C TYR A 64 1.30 -2.90 -10.95
N ILE A 65 1.35 -1.57 -10.90
CA ILE A 65 0.19 -0.70 -10.78
C ILE A 65 0.25 0.36 -11.87
N LYS A 66 -0.89 0.60 -12.52
CA LYS A 66 -1.12 1.75 -13.38
C LYS A 66 -2.11 2.68 -12.68
N LEU A 67 -1.73 3.94 -12.57
CA LEU A 67 -2.55 4.99 -11.96
C LEU A 67 -3.03 5.98 -13.01
N GLU A 68 -4.23 6.51 -12.81
CA GLU A 68 -4.80 7.56 -13.65
C GLU A 68 -3.91 8.82 -13.62
N GLY A 69 -3.74 9.44 -14.79
CA GLY A 69 -2.94 10.67 -14.94
C GLY A 69 -1.43 10.46 -15.12
N PHE A 70 -0.92 9.22 -15.04
CA PHE A 70 0.50 8.92 -15.21
C PHE A 70 0.77 8.13 -16.48
N ASN A 71 0.95 8.81 -17.62
CA ASN A 71 1.04 8.17 -18.94
C ASN A 71 2.46 8.02 -19.48
N THR A 72 3.46 8.54 -18.77
CA THR A 72 4.87 8.43 -19.14
C THR A 72 5.73 8.00 -17.96
N LYS A 73 6.86 7.37 -18.24
CA LYS A 73 7.87 7.03 -17.22
C LYS A 73 8.28 8.26 -16.39
N GLU A 74 8.43 9.41 -17.05
CA GLU A 74 8.83 10.68 -16.45
C GLU A 74 7.75 11.19 -15.50
N SER A 75 6.48 11.13 -15.91
CA SER A 75 5.35 11.53 -15.05
C SER A 75 5.27 10.68 -13.79
N ALA A 76 5.45 9.35 -13.91
CA ALA A 76 5.36 8.41 -12.80
C ALA A 76 6.57 8.44 -11.86
N ARG A 77 7.70 9.03 -12.31
CA ARG A 77 8.96 9.04 -11.54
C ARG A 77 8.80 9.70 -10.18
N ARG A 78 7.95 10.72 -10.05
CA ARG A 78 7.65 11.42 -8.78
C ARG A 78 7.03 10.53 -7.71
N LEU A 79 6.46 9.39 -8.09
CA LEU A 79 5.86 8.43 -7.17
C LEU A 79 6.90 7.49 -6.55
N SER A 80 8.11 7.42 -7.10
CA SER A 80 9.17 6.55 -6.58
C SER A 80 9.49 6.87 -5.12
N GLN A 81 9.68 5.83 -4.32
CA GLN A 81 9.94 5.86 -2.87
C GLN A 81 8.80 6.42 -2.02
N LYS A 82 7.64 6.74 -2.60
CA LYS A 82 6.47 7.13 -1.83
C LYS A 82 5.81 5.91 -1.19
N GLU A 83 5.40 6.06 0.06
CA GLU A 83 4.60 5.06 0.75
C GLU A 83 3.20 4.99 0.18
N VAL A 84 2.68 3.77 0.15
CA VAL A 84 1.36 3.46 -0.38
C VAL A 84 0.49 2.99 0.76
N TRP A 85 -0.64 3.66 0.89
CA TRP A 85 -1.63 3.45 1.92
C TRP A 85 -2.94 3.03 1.27
N ILE A 86 -3.69 2.15 1.92
CA ILE A 86 -5.05 1.77 1.51
C ILE A 86 -5.98 1.80 2.72
N LEU A 87 -7.29 1.81 2.46
CA LEU A 87 -8.28 1.74 3.53
C LEU A 87 -8.28 0.34 4.16
N LYS A 88 -8.56 0.27 5.47
CA LYS A 88 -8.74 -0.99 6.21
C LYS A 88 -9.62 -2.01 5.49
N ALA A 89 -10.76 -1.57 4.94
CA ALA A 89 -11.69 -2.45 4.22
C ALA A 89 -11.05 -3.13 2.99
N ASP A 90 -10.08 -2.49 2.34
CA ASP A 90 -9.31 -3.09 1.25
C ASP A 90 -8.14 -3.91 1.77
N PHE A 91 -7.46 -3.43 2.82
CA PHE A 91 -6.37 -4.14 3.48
C PHE A 91 -6.77 -5.56 3.93
N ASP A 92 -7.92 -5.70 4.57
CA ASP A 92 -8.41 -6.99 5.08
C ASP A 92 -8.63 -8.02 3.96
N LYS A 93 -8.82 -7.58 2.70
CA LYS A 93 -8.92 -8.46 1.53
C LYS A 93 -7.55 -9.01 1.12
N TYR A 94 -6.52 -8.16 1.18
CA TYR A 94 -5.21 -8.43 0.57
C TYR A 94 -4.12 -8.85 1.54
N ALA A 95 -4.27 -8.63 2.84
CA ALA A 95 -3.29 -9.06 3.83
C ALA A 95 -3.38 -10.57 4.11
N ALA A 96 -2.23 -11.22 4.34
CA ALA A 96 -2.19 -12.57 4.88
C ALA A 96 -2.40 -12.53 6.39
N LYS A 97 -3.27 -13.41 6.92
CA LYS A 97 -3.58 -13.46 8.36
C LYS A 97 -2.39 -13.77 9.26
N SER A 98 -1.34 -14.38 8.71
CA SER A 98 -0.12 -14.76 9.42
C SER A 98 1.02 -13.76 9.23
N SER A 99 0.79 -12.65 8.51
CA SER A 99 1.83 -11.67 8.23
C SER A 99 1.97 -10.67 9.38
N PRO A 100 3.17 -10.15 9.68
CA PRO A 100 3.34 -9.15 10.74
C PRO A 100 2.43 -7.93 10.55
N ILE A 101 2.20 -7.50 9.31
CA ILE A 101 1.34 -6.36 8.98
C ILE A 101 -0.13 -6.58 9.37
N SER A 102 -0.60 -7.82 9.57
CA SER A 102 -1.97 -8.07 10.03
C SER A 102 -2.20 -7.69 11.50
N LEU A 103 -1.15 -7.30 12.22
CA LEU A 103 -1.24 -6.76 13.58
C LEU A 103 -1.68 -5.30 13.61
N LEU A 104 -1.70 -4.60 12.47
CA LEU A 104 -2.18 -3.22 12.39
C LEU A 104 -3.61 -3.10 12.92
N GLY A 105 -3.82 -2.13 13.81
CA GLY A 105 -5.11 -1.87 14.46
C GLY A 105 -5.43 -2.73 15.68
N TYR A 106 -4.52 -3.60 16.13
CA TYR A 106 -4.68 -4.31 17.40
C TYR A 106 -4.17 -3.45 18.56
N ILE A 107 -4.80 -3.60 19.74
CA ILE A 107 -4.31 -3.01 21.00
C ILE A 107 -3.28 -3.95 21.63
N MET A 108 -2.10 -3.42 21.91
CA MET A 108 -1.06 -4.10 22.67
C MET A 108 -1.38 -4.06 24.16
N ILE A 109 -1.32 -5.22 24.81
CA ILE A 109 -1.57 -5.38 26.25
C ILE A 109 -0.32 -5.98 26.89
N ASN A 110 0.19 -5.34 27.95
CA ASN A 110 1.28 -5.86 28.76
C ASN A 110 0.80 -6.09 30.19
N ALA A 111 0.81 -7.35 30.65
CA ALA A 111 0.39 -7.72 32.00
C ALA A 111 -1.00 -7.18 32.43
N GLY A 112 -1.92 -7.04 31.48
CA GLY A 112 -3.28 -6.51 31.71
C GLY A 112 -3.41 -4.99 31.56
N GLU A 113 -2.33 -4.27 31.29
CA GLU A 113 -2.32 -2.84 30.98
C GLU A 113 -2.33 -2.61 29.47
N GLU A 114 -3.21 -1.72 28.99
CA GLU A 114 -3.23 -1.29 27.59
C GLU A 114 -2.06 -0.34 27.30
N ILE A 115 -1.20 -0.72 26.35
CA ILE A 115 -0.02 0.07 25.95
C ILE A 115 -0.34 0.99 24.77
N GLY A 116 -1.22 0.57 23.87
CA GLY A 116 -1.65 1.36 22.72
C GLY A 116 -1.94 0.53 21.46
N GLU A 117 -2.36 1.21 20.40
CA GLU A 117 -2.67 0.61 19.10
C GLU A 117 -1.41 0.44 18.24
N ILE A 118 -1.32 -0.69 17.54
CA ILE A 118 -0.27 -0.94 16.54
C ILE A 118 -0.62 -0.18 15.26
N ILE A 119 0.07 0.93 15.01
CA ILE A 119 -0.14 1.79 13.84
C ILE A 119 0.84 1.50 12.69
N GLU A 120 1.95 0.82 12.95
CA GLU A 120 3.01 0.53 11.98
C GLU A 120 3.73 -0.79 12.32
N VAL A 121 4.28 -1.44 11.30
CA VAL A 121 5.19 -2.60 11.43
C VAL A 121 6.39 -2.40 10.50
N ILE A 122 7.61 -2.38 11.04
CA ILE A 122 8.89 -2.10 10.35
C ILE A 122 9.71 -3.38 10.21
#